data_AF-A0A0D0D9D5-F1
#
_entry.id   AF-A0A0D0D9D5-F1
#
_cell.length_a   1.000
_cell.length_b   1.000
_cell.length_c   1.000
_cell.angle_alpha   90.00
_cell.angle_beta   90.00
_cell.angle_gamma   90.00
#
_symmetry.space_group_name_H-M   'P 1'
#
loop_
_entity.id
_entity.type
_entity.pdbx_description
1 polymer ?
#
loop_
_entity_poly.entity_id
_entity_poly.type
_entity_poly.pdbx_seq_one_letter_code
_entity_poly.pdbx_strand_id
1 'polypeptide(L)'
;KKIELEDDDKWKVVADLVADLQQYKQATLFFSQDLATIAAVIPAMNKLDNKLNQQMKNDYHPAVISAMQLVKNKMDQYWQITDLSNVYRIAMGILHPGLKLEYFCTKAWEQEWIETAKKLVHDEFASKY
;
A
#
# COMPACT_ATOMS: atom_id res chain seq x y z
N LYS A 1 -22.26 -17.19 -27.23
CA LYS A 1 -23.12 -16.56 -26.21
C LYS A 1 -22.62 -15.14 -26.00
N LYS A 2 -23.17 -14.19 -26.77
CA LYS A 2 -22.84 -12.75 -26.71
C LYS A 2 -23.45 -12.26 -25.40
N ILE A 3 -22.64 -11.75 -24.48
CA ILE A 3 -23.16 -11.15 -23.24
C ILE A 3 -23.64 -9.76 -23.66
N GLU A 4 -24.93 -9.65 -23.96
CA GLU A 4 -25.58 -8.38 -24.28
C GLU A 4 -25.57 -7.51 -23.01
N LEU A 5 -24.89 -6.36 -23.14
CA LEU A 5 -24.59 -5.39 -22.09
C LEU A 5 -25.73 -4.36 -22.00
N GLU A 6 -26.95 -4.81 -21.69
CA GLU A 6 -28.13 -3.94 -21.55
C GLU A 6 -28.66 -3.88 -20.10
N ASP A 7 -27.78 -3.67 -19.12
CA ASP A 7 -28.19 -3.28 -17.77
C ASP A 7 -27.30 -2.12 -17.30
N ASP A 8 -27.86 -0.92 -17.18
CA ASP A 8 -27.17 0.27 -16.63
C ASP A 8 -26.57 -0.01 -15.25
N ASP A 9 -27.20 -0.90 -14.46
CA ASP A 9 -26.71 -1.32 -13.16
C ASP A 9 -25.40 -2.13 -13.24
N LYS A 10 -25.20 -2.95 -14.28
CA LYS A 10 -23.94 -3.69 -14.47
C LYS A 10 -22.81 -2.77 -14.91
N TRP A 11 -23.12 -1.77 -15.73
CA TRP A 11 -22.15 -0.75 -16.13
C TRP A 11 -21.72 0.12 -14.96
N LYS A 12 -22.63 0.41 -14.02
CA LYS A 12 -22.31 1.10 -12.77
C LYS A 12 -21.35 0.29 -11.89
N VAL A 13 -21.61 -1.01 -11.73
CA VAL A 13 -20.72 -1.94 -11.01
C VAL A 13 -19.32 -2.01 -11.65
N VAL A 14 -19.25 -2.04 -12.99
CA VAL A 14 -17.98 -2.01 -13.72
C VAL A 14 -17.27 -0.66 -13.57
N ALA A 15 -18.01 0.46 -13.58
CA ALA A 15 -17.44 1.78 -13.39
C ALA A 15 -16.84 1.96 -11.99
N ASP A 16 -17.55 1.50 -10.95
CA ASP A 16 -17.05 1.50 -9.57
C ASP A 16 -15.76 0.66 -9.45
N LEU A 17 -15.75 -0.54 -10.06
CA LEU A 17 -14.56 -1.40 -10.09
C LEU A 17 -13.38 -0.75 -10.85
N VAL A 18 -13.64 -0.10 -11.97
CA VAL A 18 -12.60 0.58 -12.76
C VAL A 18 -12.01 1.76 -11.98
N ALA A 19 -12.84 2.53 -11.27
CA ALA A 19 -12.37 3.61 -10.41
C ALA A 19 -11.44 3.08 -9.31
N ASP A 20 -11.78 1.94 -8.70
CA ASP A 20 -10.96 1.28 -7.68
C ASP A 20 -9.63 0.79 -8.24
N LEU A 21 -9.61 0.23 -9.46
CA LEU A 21 -8.39 -0.25 -10.10
C LEU A 21 -7.50 0.90 -10.60
N GLN A 22 -8.07 2.06 -10.90
CA GLN A 22 -7.35 3.20 -11.45
C GLN A 22 -6.29 3.75 -10.49
N GLN A 23 -6.54 3.72 -9.18
CA GLN A 23 -5.54 4.12 -8.17
C GLN A 23 -4.34 3.16 -8.09
N TYR A 24 -4.54 1.86 -8.29
CA TYR A 24 -3.45 0.89 -8.36
C TYR A 24 -2.63 1.09 -9.63
N LYS A 25 -3.30 1.35 -10.76
CA LYS A 25 -2.62 1.72 -12.01
C LYS A 25 -1.77 2.97 -11.84
N GLN A 26 -2.28 4.02 -11.18
CA GLN A 26 -1.51 5.23 -10.90
C GLN A 26 -0.29 4.97 -10.02
N ALA A 27 -0.45 4.14 -8.97
CA ALA A 27 0.67 3.76 -8.13
C ALA A 27 1.73 2.96 -8.92
N THR A 28 1.32 1.98 -9.73
CA THR A 28 2.24 1.21 -10.58
C THR A 28 2.97 2.11 -11.58
N LEU A 29 2.27 3.07 -12.19
CA LEU A 29 2.90 4.03 -13.11
C LEU A 29 3.90 4.92 -12.38
N PHE A 30 3.60 5.34 -11.15
CA PHE A 30 4.53 6.10 -10.31
C PHE A 30 5.81 5.29 -10.02
N PHE A 31 5.67 4.02 -9.63
CA PHE A 31 6.82 3.13 -9.37
C PHE A 31 7.56 2.68 -10.62
N SER A 32 6.98 2.87 -11.80
CA SER A 32 7.65 2.61 -13.08
C SER A 32 8.56 3.77 -13.52
N GLN A 33 8.56 4.90 -12.78
CA GLN A 33 9.43 6.04 -13.05
C GLN A 33 10.74 5.91 -12.28
N ASP A 34 11.85 6.40 -12.86
CA ASP A 34 13.19 6.35 -12.26
C ASP A 34 13.32 7.13 -10.93
N LEU A 35 12.36 8.01 -10.62
CA LEU A 35 12.33 8.82 -9.40
C LEU A 35 11.70 8.10 -8.20
N ALA A 36 11.11 6.92 -8.40
CA ALA A 36 10.45 6.21 -7.32
C ALA A 36 11.47 5.57 -6.38
N THR A 37 11.60 6.12 -5.17
CA THR A 37 12.48 5.58 -4.15
C THR A 37 11.80 4.45 -3.37
N ILE A 38 12.60 3.53 -2.83
CA ILE A 38 12.14 2.47 -1.92
C ILE A 38 11.36 3.07 -0.73
N ALA A 39 11.73 4.27 -0.28
CA ALA A 39 11.04 4.99 0.78
C ALA A 39 9.61 5.43 0.40
N ALA A 40 9.31 5.63 -0.89
CA ALA A 40 7.98 6.04 -1.37
C ALA A 40 6.97 4.88 -1.44
N VAL A 41 7.43 3.63 -1.42
CA VAL A 41 6.59 2.42 -1.49
C VAL A 41 5.60 2.37 -0.33
N ILE A 42 6.07 2.65 0.88
CA ILE A 42 5.27 2.54 2.11
C ILE A 42 4.16 3.61 2.18
N PRO A 43 4.44 4.91 1.97
CA PRO A 43 3.38 5.92 1.88
C PRO A 43 2.34 5.60 0.79
N ALA A 44 2.78 5.07 -0.36
CA ALA A 44 1.86 4.68 -1.42
C ALA A 44 0.98 3.49 -1.02
N MET A 45 1.56 2.44 -0.43
CA MET A 45 0.82 1.29 0.10
C MET A 45 -0.16 1.71 1.19
N ASN A 46 0.26 2.54 2.14
CA ASN A 46 -0.62 3.05 3.20
C ASN A 46 -1.76 3.89 2.61
N LYS A 47 -1.51 4.72 1.60
CA LYS A 47 -2.55 5.49 0.91
C LYS A 47 -3.57 4.58 0.22
N LEU A 48 -3.11 3.52 -0.46
CA LEU A 48 -3.98 2.55 -1.12
C LEU A 48 -4.81 1.76 -0.11
N ASP A 49 -4.20 1.30 0.97
CA ASP A 49 -4.88 0.50 1.99
C ASP A 49 -5.92 1.31 2.78
N ASN A 50 -5.59 2.56 3.17
CA ASN A 50 -6.56 3.45 3.82
C ASN A 50 -7.78 3.71 2.92
N LYS A 51 -7.57 3.90 1.61
CA LYS A 51 -8.67 4.10 0.66
C LYS A 51 -9.50 2.83 0.51
N LEU A 52 -8.86 1.67 0.34
CA LEU A 52 -9.56 0.39 0.25
C LEU A 52 -10.43 0.15 1.49
N ASN A 53 -9.89 0.37 2.69
CA ASN A 53 -10.63 0.23 3.95
C ASN A 53 -11.76 1.26 4.10
N GLN A 54 -11.66 2.45 3.48
CA GLN A 54 -12.77 3.40 3.39
C GLN A 54 -13.86 2.91 2.43
N GLN A 55 -13.47 2.38 1.28
CA GLN A 55 -14.41 1.90 0.27
C GLN A 55 -15.14 0.64 0.71
N MET A 56 -14.48 -0.28 1.43
CA MET A 56 -15.12 -1.46 2.00
C MET A 56 -16.23 -1.15 3.03
N LYS A 57 -16.37 0.10 3.50
CA LYS A 57 -17.48 0.52 4.38
C LYS A 57 -18.75 0.92 3.63
N ASN A 58 -18.66 1.09 2.32
CA ASN A 58 -19.81 1.46 1.49
C ASN A 58 -20.60 0.19 1.08
N ASP A 59 -21.89 0.37 0.81
CA ASP A 59 -22.76 -0.71 0.34
C ASP A 59 -22.57 -0.91 -1.18
N TYR A 60 -21.70 -1.85 -1.54
CA TYR A 60 -21.36 -2.19 -2.92
C TYR A 60 -21.94 -3.54 -3.35
N HIS A 61 -22.09 -3.73 -4.65
CA HIS A 61 -22.51 -5.00 -5.22
C HIS A 61 -21.52 -6.14 -4.84
N PRO A 62 -21.98 -7.38 -4.59
CA PRO A 62 -21.13 -8.49 -4.17
C PRO A 62 -19.90 -8.74 -5.06
N ALA A 63 -20.03 -8.52 -6.38
CA ALA A 63 -18.92 -8.65 -7.33
C ALA A 63 -17.76 -7.66 -7.05
N VAL A 64 -18.09 -6.43 -6.67
CA VAL A 64 -17.11 -5.39 -6.30
C VAL A 64 -16.47 -5.74 -4.98
N ILE A 65 -17.25 -6.24 -4.01
CA ILE A 65 -16.73 -6.72 -2.72
C ILE A 65 -15.72 -7.86 -2.93
N SER A 66 -16.02 -8.84 -3.78
CA SER A 66 -15.08 -9.94 -4.09
C SER A 66 -13.79 -9.43 -4.75
N ALA A 67 -13.88 -8.45 -5.64
CA ALA A 67 -12.70 -7.84 -6.25
C ALA A 67 -11.87 -7.06 -5.22
N MET A 68 -12.51 -6.28 -4.34
CA MET A 68 -11.85 -5.59 -3.24
C MET A 68 -11.14 -6.55 -2.29
N GLN A 69 -11.73 -7.72 -2.01
CA GLN A 69 -11.09 -8.77 -1.20
C GLN A 69 -9.84 -9.33 -1.88
N LEU A 70 -9.87 -9.56 -3.20
CA LEU A 70 -8.69 -10.00 -3.95
C LEU A 70 -7.57 -8.95 -3.89
N VAL A 71 -7.93 -7.69 -4.06
CA VAL A 71 -7.00 -6.56 -3.94
C VAL A 71 -6.42 -6.48 -2.53
N LYS A 72 -7.24 -6.62 -1.50
CA LYS A 72 -6.80 -6.65 -0.09
C LYS A 72 -5.80 -7.76 0.17
N ASN A 73 -6.12 -8.99 -0.21
CA ASN A 73 -5.22 -10.13 -0.04
C ASN A 73 -3.87 -9.91 -0.73
N LYS A 74 -3.89 -9.28 -1.92
CA LYS A 74 -2.66 -8.95 -2.62
C LYS A 74 -1.85 -7.88 -1.89
N MET A 75 -2.52 -6.89 -1.31
CA MET A 75 -1.88 -5.84 -0.52
C MET A 75 -1.29 -6.37 0.79
N ASP A 76 -1.98 -7.28 1.46
CA ASP A 76 -1.47 -7.97 2.65
C ASP A 76 -0.21 -8.78 2.32
N GLN A 77 -0.18 -9.45 1.16
CA GLN A 77 1.04 -10.13 0.69
C GLN A 77 2.20 -9.14 0.49
N TYR A 78 1.95 -7.97 -0.11
CA TYR A 78 2.99 -6.95 -0.26
C TYR A 78 3.47 -6.40 1.07
N TRP A 79 2.58 -6.22 2.05
CA TRP A 79 2.95 -5.83 3.41
C TRP A 79 3.86 -6.86 4.07
N GLN A 80 3.54 -8.15 3.96
CA GLN A 80 4.39 -9.23 4.49
C GLN A 80 5.79 -9.22 3.87
N ILE A 81 5.90 -9.10 2.55
CA ILE A 81 7.20 -9.07 1.86
C ILE A 81 8.01 -7.83 2.27
N THR A 82 7.33 -6.69 2.43
CA THR A 82 7.97 -5.44 2.82
C THR A 82 8.45 -5.49 4.26
N ASP A 83 7.67 -6.08 5.15
CA ASP A 83 8.06 -6.25 6.55
C ASP A 83 9.23 -7.24 6.70
N LEU A 84 9.26 -8.32 5.92
CA LEU A 84 10.36 -9.30 5.96
C LEU A 84 11.68 -8.77 5.37
N SER A 85 11.65 -7.64 4.65
CA SER A 85 12.83 -7.10 3.98
C SER A 85 13.57 -6.07 4.84
N ASN A 86 14.78 -6.43 5.27
CA ASN A 86 15.68 -5.51 5.98
C ASN A 86 15.96 -4.23 5.17
N VAL A 87 15.97 -4.31 3.83
CA VAL A 87 16.19 -3.15 2.95
C VAL A 87 15.08 -2.11 3.13
N TYR A 88 13.82 -2.54 3.23
CA TYR A 88 12.70 -1.62 3.45
C TYR A 88 12.66 -1.08 4.88
N ARG A 89 12.99 -1.91 5.88
CA ARG A 89 13.14 -1.47 7.28
C ARG A 89 14.23 -0.41 7.44
N ILE A 90 15.38 -0.64 6.82
CA ILE A 90 16.53 0.30 6.83
C ILE A 90 16.22 1.55 6.00
N ALA A 91 15.64 1.41 4.80
CA ALA A 91 15.27 2.56 3.98
C ALA A 91 14.25 3.47 4.70
N MET A 92 13.32 2.91 5.47
CA MET A 92 12.44 3.73 6.31
C MET A 92 13.17 4.39 7.49
N GLY A 93 14.08 3.69 8.15
CA GLY A 93 14.84 4.22 9.29
C GLY A 93 15.90 5.27 8.92
N ILE A 94 16.55 5.13 7.77
CA ILE A 94 17.67 5.99 7.30
C ILE A 94 17.18 7.08 6.35
N LEU A 95 16.33 6.74 5.39
CA LEU A 95 16.05 7.61 4.24
C LEU A 95 14.99 8.68 4.55
N HIS A 96 14.34 8.62 5.72
CA HIS A 96 13.35 9.61 6.13
C HIS A 96 13.70 10.47 7.36
N PRO A 97 14.72 11.35 7.27
CA PRO A 97 14.83 12.50 8.16
C PRO A 97 13.66 13.51 7.97
N GLY A 98 13.06 13.53 6.77
CA GLY A 98 12.05 14.52 6.35
C GLY A 98 10.58 14.12 6.52
N LEU A 99 10.22 12.83 6.47
CA LEU A 99 8.93 12.38 7.05
C LEU A 99 9.22 12.20 8.53
N LYS A 100 9.14 13.32 9.25
CA LYS A 100 9.27 13.38 10.71
C LYS A 100 8.71 12.12 11.36
N LEU A 101 9.36 11.66 12.42
CA LEU A 101 8.85 10.69 13.40
C LEU A 101 7.36 10.90 13.76
N GLU A 102 6.81 12.12 13.59
CA GLU A 102 5.38 12.43 13.57
C GLU A 102 4.53 11.51 12.69
N TYR A 103 4.98 11.08 11.50
CA TYR A 103 4.19 10.15 10.65
C TYR A 103 3.98 8.80 11.34
N PHE A 104 5.02 8.27 11.97
CA PHE A 104 4.97 7.00 12.70
C PHE A 104 4.19 7.12 14.01
N CYS A 105 4.34 8.23 14.74
CA CYS A 105 3.54 8.52 15.93
C CYS A 105 2.05 8.72 15.59
N THR A 106 1.74 9.40 14.48
CA THR A 106 0.35 9.68 14.07
C THR A 106 -0.36 8.43 13.53
N LYS A 107 0.40 7.47 12.98
CA LYS A 107 -0.15 6.22 12.45
C LYS A 107 -0.17 5.06 13.47
N ALA A 108 0.25 5.29 14.72
CA ALA A 108 0.24 4.30 15.79
C ALA A 108 0.90 2.96 15.38
N TRP A 109 2.05 3.04 14.69
CA TRP A 109 2.80 1.85 14.31
C TRP A 109 3.36 1.14 15.55
N GLU A 110 3.49 -0.17 15.45
CA GLU A 110 3.95 -1.02 16.54
C GLU A 110 5.37 -0.61 16.97
N GLN A 111 5.55 -0.33 18.27
CA GLN A 111 6.83 0.19 18.79
C GLN A 111 7.99 -0.78 18.53
N GLU A 112 7.73 -2.09 18.60
CA GLU A 112 8.68 -3.15 18.30
C GLU A 112 9.26 -3.01 16.88
N TRP A 113 8.42 -2.60 15.93
CA TRP A 113 8.84 -2.38 14.55
C TRP A 113 9.81 -1.20 14.43
N ILE A 114 9.51 -0.10 15.13
CA ILE A 114 10.35 1.11 15.16
C ILE A 114 11.70 0.82 15.83
N GLU A 115 11.70 0.06 16.92
CA GLU A 115 12.92 -0.33 17.65
C GLU A 115 13.79 -1.27 16.81
N THR A 116 13.18 -2.24 16.13
CA THR A 116 13.89 -3.17 15.23
C THR A 116 14.55 -2.42 14.07
N ALA A 117 13.84 -1.47 13.45
CA ALA A 117 14.41 -0.65 12.39
C ALA A 117 15.59 0.20 12.89
N LYS A 118 15.47 0.85 14.06
CA LYS A 118 16.57 1.62 14.68
C LYS A 118 17.79 0.75 14.97
N LYS A 119 17.56 -0.45 15.51
CA LYS A 119 18.62 -1.41 15.81
C LYS A 119 19.34 -1.86 14.54
N LEU A 120 18.60 -2.24 13.49
CA LEU A 120 19.19 -2.63 12.21
C LEU A 120 20.05 -1.52 11.59
N VAL A 121 19.61 -0.26 11.68
CA VAL A 121 20.38 0.90 11.21
C VAL A 121 21.66 1.10 12.03
N HIS A 122 21.56 0.96 13.35
CA HIS A 122 22.71 1.09 14.24
C HIS A 122 23.73 -0.03 14.02
N ASP A 123 23.26 -1.27 13.88
CA ASP A 123 24.09 -2.46 13.64
C ASP A 123 24.81 -2.38 12.28
N GLU A 124 24.12 -1.96 11.20
CA GLU A 124 24.76 -1.73 9.90
C GLU A 124 25.77 -0.58 9.94
N PHE A 125 25.49 0.49 10.68
CA PHE A 125 26.42 1.61 10.83
C PHE A 125 27.67 1.20 11.59
N ALA A 126 27.52 0.50 12.73
CA ALA A 126 28.62 -0.01 13.55
C ALA A 126 29.41 -1.15 12.88
N SER A 127 28.80 -1.87 11.93
CA SER A 127 29.51 -2.89 11.16
C SER A 127 30.36 -2.28 10.02
N LYS A 128 30.05 -1.07 9.55
CA LYS A 128 30.72 -0.43 8.41
C LYS A 128 31.65 0.72 8.80
N TYR A 129 31.56 1.23 10.02
CA TYR A 129 32.38 2.31 10.56
C TYR A 129 32.83 1.98 11.98
#